data_AF-A0A2U3R077-F1
#
_entry.id   AF-A0A2U3R077-F1
#
_cell.length_a   1.000
_cell.length_b   1.000
_cell.length_c   1.000
_cell.angle_alpha   90.00
_cell.angle_beta   90.00
_cell.angle_gamma   90.00
#
_symmetry.space_group_name_H-M   'P 1'
#
loop_
_entity.id
_entity.type
_entity.pdbx_description
1 polymer ?
#
loop_
_entity_poly.entity_id
_entity_poly.type
_entity_poly.pdbx_seq_one_letter_code
_entity_poly.pdbx_strand_id
1 'polypeptide(L)'
;MANLMQQKITLQQKKARLIMDEVNLKIKERKMRTRRLIEMGGLLAKAELDHLPTNTLFGAIVSLKETLTQHPNVQDHWTTIGKDIFDKEQQNKAAVILKFASEPDENTIVIYNEVYV
;
A
#
# COMPACT_ATOMS: atom_id res chain seq x y z
N MET A 1 14.35 47.36 -20.09
CA MET A 1 12.93 46.97 -19.89
C MET A 1 12.62 45.54 -20.35
N ALA A 2 12.99 45.11 -21.56
CA ALA A 2 12.66 43.75 -22.07
C ALA A 2 13.25 42.57 -21.27
N ASN A 3 14.50 42.70 -20.78
CA ASN A 3 15.17 41.65 -20.00
C ASN A 3 14.47 41.37 -18.66
N LEU A 4 14.06 42.43 -17.95
CA LEU A 4 13.32 42.36 -16.68
C LEU A 4 11.94 41.68 -16.85
N MET A 5 11.25 41.99 -17.95
CA MET A 5 9.95 41.39 -18.25
C MET A 5 10.08 39.87 -18.53
N GLN A 6 11.09 39.49 -19.31
CA GLN A 6 11.39 38.08 -19.57
C GLN A 6 11.77 37.32 -18.28
N GLN A 7 12.59 37.93 -17.43
CA GLN A 7 12.93 37.35 -16.12
C GLN A 7 11.67 37.12 -15.27
N LYS A 8 10.75 38.08 -15.20
CA LYS A 8 9.48 37.94 -14.46
C LYS A 8 8.63 36.76 -14.98
N ILE A 9 8.54 36.59 -16.30
CA ILE A 9 7.81 35.47 -16.92
C ILE A 9 8.44 34.14 -16.54
N THR A 10 9.78 34.02 -16.64
CA THR A 10 10.47 32.76 -16.27
C THR A 10 10.31 32.42 -14.79
N LEU A 11 10.32 33.41 -13.89
CA LEU A 11 10.07 33.22 -12.46
C LEU A 11 8.63 32.76 -12.20
N GLN A 12 7.64 33.32 -12.89
CA GLN A 12 6.25 32.87 -12.79
C GLN A 12 6.08 31.42 -13.26
N GLN A 13 6.74 31.03 -14.36
CA GLN A 13 6.73 29.65 -14.84
C GLN A 13 7.40 28.69 -13.84
N LYS A 14 8.54 29.07 -13.26
CA LYS A 14 9.19 28.27 -12.19
C LYS A 14 8.28 28.14 -10.97
N LYS A 15 7.62 29.22 -10.55
CA LYS A 15 6.66 29.17 -9.44
C LYS A 15 5.50 28.22 -9.74
N ALA A 16 4.94 28.27 -10.95
CA ALA A 16 3.88 27.35 -11.37
C ALA A 16 4.33 25.88 -11.33
N ARG A 17 5.55 25.58 -11.80
CA ARG A 17 6.13 24.22 -11.71
C ARG A 17 6.29 23.76 -10.27
N LEU A 18 6.85 24.61 -9.39
CA LEU A 18 7.01 24.28 -7.97
C LEU A 18 5.67 23.99 -7.29
N ILE A 19 4.62 24.75 -7.61
CA ILE A 19 3.26 24.49 -7.09
C ILE A 19 2.75 23.13 -7.56
N MET A 20 2.93 22.79 -8.84
CA MET A 20 2.55 21.48 -9.36
C MET A 20 3.32 20.35 -8.69
N ASP A 21 4.62 20.52 -8.50
CA ASP A 21 5.48 19.54 -7.83
C ASP A 21 5.06 19.34 -6.37
N GLU A 22 4.74 20.41 -5.65
CA GLU A 22 4.22 20.35 -4.28
C GLU A 22 2.88 19.60 -4.21
N VAL A 23 1.96 19.86 -5.14
CA VAL A 23 0.69 19.14 -5.23
C VAL A 23 0.92 17.65 -5.52
N ASN A 24 1.80 17.33 -6.46
CA ASN A 24 2.14 15.96 -6.82
C ASN A 24 2.79 15.21 -5.64
N LEU A 25 3.66 15.87 -4.88
CA LEU A 25 4.25 15.31 -3.66
C LEU A 25 3.16 15.00 -2.61
N LYS A 26 2.25 15.94 -2.34
CA LYS A 26 1.13 15.71 -1.42
C LYS A 26 0.23 14.55 -1.84
N ILE A 27 -0.01 14.39 -3.14
CA ILE A 27 -0.78 13.25 -3.66
C ILE A 27 -0.03 11.93 -3.41
N LYS A 28 1.28 11.89 -3.69
CA LYS A 28 2.13 10.71 -3.45
C LYS A 28 2.14 10.33 -1.97
N GLU A 29 2.29 11.30 -1.07
CA GLU A 29 2.25 11.07 0.38
C GLU A 29 0.91 10.49 0.83
N ARG A 30 -0.21 11.03 0.33
CA ARG A 30 -1.55 10.49 0.63
C ARG A 30 -1.70 9.05 0.15
N LYS A 31 -1.28 8.75 -1.09
CA LYS A 31 -1.33 7.39 -1.63
C LYS A 31 -0.49 6.42 -0.81
N MET A 32 0.72 6.82 -0.44
CA MET A 32 1.60 6.01 0.42
C MET A 32 0.95 5.76 1.79
N ARG A 33 0.41 6.80 2.42
CA ARG A 33 -0.26 6.69 3.72
C ARG A 33 -1.46 5.75 3.65
N THR A 34 -2.32 5.90 2.64
CA THR A 34 -3.49 5.03 2.47
C THR A 34 -3.07 3.59 2.22
N ARG A 35 -2.08 3.34 1.36
CA ARG A 35 -1.56 1.98 1.13
C ARG A 35 -1.08 1.33 2.42
N ARG A 36 -0.30 2.04 3.24
CA ARG A 36 0.17 1.52 4.54
C ARG A 36 -1.00 1.18 5.47
N LEU A 37 -2.04 2.00 5.51
CA LEU A 37 -3.23 1.73 6.33
C LEU A 37 -3.97 0.47 5.85
N ILE A 38 -4.10 0.29 4.53
CA ILE A 38 -4.72 -0.89 3.94
C ILE A 38 -3.89 -2.13 4.23
N GLU A 39 -2.56 -2.07 4.06
CA GLU A 39 -1.66 -3.18 4.39
C GLU A 39 -1.83 -3.62 5.85
N MET A 40 -1.85 -2.68 6.80
CA MET A 40 -2.08 -2.99 8.21
C MET A 40 -3.48 -3.60 8.46
N GLY A 41 -4.52 -3.08 7.82
CA GLY A 41 -5.86 -3.68 7.89
C GLY A 41 -5.91 -5.09 7.31
N GLY A 42 -5.22 -5.31 6.20
CA GLY A 42 -5.08 -6.63 5.56
C GLY A 42 -4.37 -7.65 6.44
N LEU A 43 -3.41 -7.22 7.27
CA LEU A 43 -2.78 -8.09 8.27
C LEU A 43 -3.79 -8.54 9.34
N LEU A 44 -4.67 -7.65 9.79
CA LEU A 44 -5.71 -8.02 10.77
C LEU A 44 -6.71 -9.02 10.18
N ALA A 45 -7.15 -8.82 8.94
CA ALA A 45 -8.03 -9.75 8.24
C ALA A 45 -7.35 -11.12 8.02
N LYS A 46 -6.07 -11.12 7.62
CA LYS A 46 -5.27 -12.34 7.44
C LYS A 46 -5.09 -13.12 8.75
N ALA A 47 -5.00 -12.44 9.87
CA ALA A 47 -4.95 -13.05 11.20
C ALA A 47 -6.35 -13.44 11.73
N GLU A 48 -7.40 -13.26 10.92
CA GLU A 48 -8.80 -13.52 11.29
C GLU A 48 -9.27 -12.70 12.50
N LEU A 49 -8.73 -11.49 12.70
CA LEU A 49 -9.04 -10.61 13.82
C LEU A 49 -10.01 -9.48 13.46
N ASP A 50 -10.34 -9.32 12.18
CA ASP A 50 -11.15 -8.21 11.64
C ASP A 50 -12.61 -8.19 12.12
N HIS A 51 -13.11 -9.32 12.62
CA HIS A 51 -14.42 -9.41 13.27
C HIS A 51 -14.46 -8.81 14.69
N LEU A 52 -13.29 -8.53 15.30
CA LEU A 52 -13.22 -8.02 16.66
C LEU A 52 -13.61 -6.53 16.72
N PRO A 53 -14.24 -6.07 17.82
CA PRO A 53 -14.52 -4.66 18.02
C PRO A 53 -13.25 -3.80 18.02
N THR A 54 -13.37 -2.56 17.53
CA THR A 54 -12.23 -1.62 17.41
C THR A 54 -11.46 -1.44 18.72
N ASN A 55 -12.16 -1.36 19.86
CA ASN A 55 -11.51 -1.18 21.17
C ASN A 55 -10.71 -2.43 21.59
N THR A 56 -11.20 -3.62 21.25
CA THR A 56 -10.49 -4.88 21.52
C THR A 56 -9.21 -4.97 20.70
N LEU A 57 -9.28 -4.64 19.40
CA LEU A 57 -8.12 -4.57 18.52
C LEU A 57 -7.10 -3.55 19.02
N PHE A 58 -7.57 -2.37 19.42
CA PHE A 58 -6.70 -1.34 19.97
C PHE A 58 -6.00 -1.81 21.26
N GLY A 59 -6.75 -2.43 22.19
CA GLY A 59 -6.18 -3.01 23.41
C GLY A 59 -5.13 -4.09 23.13
N ALA A 60 -5.38 -4.98 22.17
CA ALA A 60 -4.43 -6.01 21.78
C ALA A 60 -3.13 -5.41 21.20
N ILE A 61 -3.24 -4.38 20.36
CA ILE A 61 -2.08 -3.68 19.79
C ILE A 61 -1.28 -2.93 20.88
N VAL A 62 -1.96 -2.35 21.87
CA VAL A 62 -1.31 -1.71 23.03
C VAL A 62 -0.53 -2.76 23.84
N SER A 63 -1.13 -3.92 24.13
CA SER A 63 -0.45 -5.02 24.82
C SER A 63 0.78 -5.54 24.04
N LEU A 64 0.68 -5.62 22.71
CA LEU A 64 1.81 -5.96 21.85
C LEU A 64 2.95 -4.95 21.96
N LYS A 65 2.64 -3.65 21.96
CA LYS A 65 3.63 -2.58 22.17
C LYS A 65 4.32 -2.68 23.54
N GLU A 66 3.57 -2.98 24.59
CA GLU A 66 4.13 -3.18 25.93
C GLU A 66 5.09 -4.38 25.96
N THR A 67 4.70 -5.47 25.30
CA THR A 67 5.54 -6.68 25.20
C THR A 67 6.85 -6.39 24.45
N LEU A 68 6.81 -5.62 23.36
CA LEU A 68 8.03 -5.17 22.66
C LEU A 68 8.95 -4.34 23.55
N THR A 69 8.36 -3.52 24.42
CA THR A 69 9.12 -2.65 25.34
C THR A 69 9.78 -3.48 26.44
N GLN A 70 9.11 -4.51 26.94
CA GLN A 70 9.60 -5.38 28.00
C GLN A 70 10.57 -6.46 27.48
N HIS A 71 10.39 -6.93 26.25
CA HIS A 71 11.15 -8.00 25.65
C HIS A 71 11.59 -7.63 24.21
N PRO A 72 12.67 -6.84 24.04
CA PRO A 72 13.09 -6.35 22.73
C PRO A 72 13.34 -7.46 21.69
N ASN A 73 13.82 -8.62 22.15
CA ASN A 73 14.15 -9.77 21.28
C ASN A 73 12.92 -10.51 20.75
N VAL A 74 11.71 -10.22 21.26
CA VAL A 74 10.48 -10.89 20.82
C VAL A 74 10.13 -10.55 19.36
N GLN A 75 10.60 -9.38 18.88
CA GLN A 75 10.36 -8.93 17.52
C GLN A 75 10.98 -9.88 16.47
N ASP A 76 12.20 -10.37 16.71
CA ASP A 76 12.88 -11.28 15.78
C ASP A 76 12.14 -12.62 15.69
N HIS A 77 11.62 -13.09 16.82
CA HIS A 77 10.81 -14.29 16.88
C HIS A 77 9.51 -14.14 16.07
N TRP A 78 8.77 -13.05 16.28
CA TRP A 78 7.56 -12.77 15.51
C TRP A 78 7.83 -12.57 14.01
N THR A 79 8.96 -11.95 13.67
CA THR A 79 9.39 -11.78 12.27
C THR A 79 9.60 -13.14 11.61
N THR A 80 10.21 -14.08 12.32
CA THR A 80 10.42 -15.46 11.84
C THR A 80 9.09 -16.18 11.64
N ILE A 81 8.18 -16.12 12.62
CA ILE A 81 6.83 -16.72 12.51
C ILE A 81 6.08 -16.15 11.31
N GLY A 82 6.06 -14.82 11.18
CA GLY A 82 5.38 -14.14 10.08
C GLY A 82 5.92 -14.59 8.73
N LYS A 83 7.25 -14.65 8.58
CA LYS A 83 7.91 -15.12 7.36
C LYS A 83 7.50 -16.56 7.02
N ASP A 84 7.54 -17.47 7.98
CA ASP A 84 7.18 -18.87 7.75
C ASP A 84 5.73 -19.03 7.29
N ILE A 85 4.81 -18.21 7.80
CA ILE A 85 3.41 -18.20 7.37
C ILE A 85 3.30 -17.68 5.92
N PHE A 86 3.93 -16.56 5.60
CA PHE A 86 3.89 -15.98 4.26
C PHE A 86 4.54 -16.88 3.20
N ASP A 87 5.66 -17.52 3.53
CA ASP A 87 6.37 -18.42 2.63
C ASP A 87 5.52 -19.65 2.30
N LYS A 88 4.80 -20.21 3.28
CA LYS A 88 3.84 -21.31 3.06
C LYS A 88 2.68 -20.90 2.15
N GLU A 89 2.14 -19.70 2.33
CA GLU A 89 1.07 -19.20 1.45
C GLU A 89 1.55 -18.98 0.01
N GLN A 90 2.79 -18.52 -0.20
CA GLN A 90 3.35 -18.36 -1.54
C GLN A 90 3.55 -19.70 -2.24
N GLN A 91 4.01 -20.73 -1.53
CA GLN A 91 4.16 -22.08 -2.09
C GLN A 91 2.82 -22.65 -2.58
N ASN A 92 1.71 -22.25 -1.94
CA ASN A 92 0.36 -22.66 -2.32
C ASN A 92 -0.24 -21.83 -3.47
N LYS A 93 0.41 -20.74 -3.90
CA LYS A 93 0.02 -19.96 -5.08
C LYS A 93 0.73 -20.48 -6.32
N ALA A 94 0.26 -21.59 -6.86
CA ALA A 94 0.65 -22.00 -8.21
C ALA A 94 0.19 -20.94 -9.23
N ALA A 95 1.09 -20.51 -10.11
CA ALA A 95 0.73 -19.61 -11.21
C ALA A 95 -0.30 -20.31 -12.12
N VAL A 96 -1.53 -19.82 -12.11
CA VAL A 96 -2.57 -20.31 -13.02
C VAL A 96 -2.34 -19.64 -14.38
N ILE A 97 -1.73 -20.37 -15.31
CA ILE A 97 -1.66 -19.94 -16.71
C ILE A 97 -3.03 -20.22 -17.34
N LEU A 98 -3.81 -19.17 -17.56
CA LEU A 98 -5.04 -19.25 -18.35
C LEU A 98 -4.66 -19.46 -19.83
N LYS A 99 -4.76 -20.70 -20.32
CA LYS A 99 -4.74 -20.99 -21.76
C LYS A 99 -6.17 -20.97 -22.27
N PHE A 100 -6.45 -20.05 -23.18
CA PHE A 100 -7.70 -20.07 -23.94
C PHE A 100 -7.63 -21.19 -24.98
N ALA A 101 -8.70 -21.98 -25.08
CA ALA A 101 -8.78 -23.10 -26.03
C ALA A 101 -8.88 -22.63 -27.49
N SER A 102 -9.29 -21.38 -27.71
CA SER A 102 -9.39 -20.72 -29.00
C SER A 102 -9.22 -19.21 -28.82
N GLU A 103 -8.92 -18.51 -29.91
CA GLU A 103 -8.90 -17.05 -29.94
C GLU A 103 -10.29 -16.50 -29.52
N PRO A 104 -10.36 -15.54 -28.59
CA PRO A 104 -11.62 -14.94 -28.19
C PRO A 104 -12.25 -14.18 -29.37
N ASP A 105 -13.57 -14.22 -29.47
CA ASP A 105 -14.29 -13.51 -30.52
C ASP A 105 -14.21 -11.98 -30.35
N GLU A 106 -14.48 -11.23 -31.41
CA GLU A 106 -14.46 -9.75 -31.38
C GLU A 106 -15.46 -9.13 -30.38
N ASN A 107 -16.42 -9.91 -29.88
CA ASN A 107 -17.42 -9.48 -28.90
C ASN A 107 -17.05 -9.85 -27.45
N THR A 108 -15.89 -10.47 -27.22
CA THR A 108 -15.46 -10.86 -25.89
C THR A 108 -14.98 -9.64 -25.11
N ILE A 109 -15.82 -9.15 -24.19
CA ILE A 109 -15.46 -8.09 -23.26
C ILE A 109 -14.55 -8.67 -22.18
N VAL A 110 -13.25 -8.38 -22.25
CA VAL A 110 -12.30 -8.68 -21.17
C VAL A 110 -12.56 -7.70 -20.02
N ILE A 111 -13.26 -8.17 -19.00
CA ILE A 111 -13.48 -7.40 -17.78
C ILE A 111 -12.19 -7.47 -16.95
N TYR A 112 -11.38 -6.41 -16.98
CA TYR A 112 -10.30 -6.24 -16.02
C TYR A 112 -10.94 -5.98 -14.65
N ASN A 113 -11.11 -7.04 -13.86
CA ASN A 113 -11.27 -6.88 -12.43
C ASN A 113 -9.94 -6.34 -11.89
N GLU A 114 -9.80 -5.02 -11.86
CA GLU A 114 -8.87 -4.36 -10.96
C GLU A 114 -9.30 -4.74 -9.55
N VAL A 115 -8.70 -5.80 -9.03
CA VAL A 115 -8.69 -6.07 -7.60
C VAL A 115 -7.93 -4.89 -6.98
N TYR A 116 -8.67 -3.88 -6.52
CA TYR A 116 -8.13 -2.84 -5.67
C TYR A 116 -7.69 -3.51 -4.37
N VAL A 117 -6.41 -3.92 -4.33
CA VAL A 117 -5.66 -4.23 -3.10
C VAL A 117 -4.96 -2.97 -2.63
#